data_AF-A0A8T3N651-F1
#
_entry.id   AF-A0A8T3N651-F1
#
_cell.length_a   1.000
_cell.length_b   1.000
_cell.length_c   1.000
_cell.angle_alpha   90.00
_cell.angle_beta   90.00
_cell.angle_gamma   90.00
#
_symmetry.space_group_name_H-M   'P 1'
#
loop_
_entity.id
_entity.type
_entity.pdbx_description
1 polymer ?
#
loop_
_entity_poly.entity_id
_entity_poly.type
_entity_poly.pdbx_seq_one_letter_code
_entity_poly.pdbx_strand_id
1 'polypeptide(L)'
;MSAPRRNRPAPRGSALSGDRRTRRDPRVERDRTEPIAATDPIPRVRRDPRALRAVGLLAPGERLRIDRSRPMTLVDAAASAQARGITGALPAVIPIVIEDPACLILAVPDVPEGRLTPHDRDALSAARGLADSCGGAVVALVFEPVEALGAAGADRVMCFEFVVQGYAPETRAAAVLAAIDTLQPRHVVFPDSLIGGGDLGRRVASRLG
;
A
#
# COMPACT_ATOMS: atom_id res chain seq x y z
N MET A 1 66.79 67.77 13.34
CA MET A 1 67.07 66.42 12.80
C MET A 1 65.73 65.83 12.34
N SER A 2 65.42 66.00 11.06
CA SER A 2 65.37 64.95 10.02
C SER A 2 64.20 63.97 10.16
N ALA A 3 63.22 64.12 9.26
CA ALA A 3 62.14 63.18 9.00
C ALA A 3 62.66 61.84 8.41
N PRO A 4 61.84 60.77 8.31
CA PRO A 4 61.00 60.70 7.12
C PRO A 4 59.60 60.08 7.31
N ARG A 5 58.73 60.50 6.39
CA ARG A 5 57.41 59.97 6.07
C ARG A 5 57.46 58.46 5.78
N ARG A 6 56.47 57.69 6.26
CA ARG A 6 56.05 56.43 5.63
C ARG A 6 54.54 56.27 5.60
N ASN A 7 54.01 56.64 4.44
CA ASN A 7 52.95 56.03 3.65
C ASN A 7 51.83 55.26 4.35
N ARG A 8 50.67 55.93 4.32
CA ARG A 8 49.31 55.40 4.41
C ARG A 8 49.09 54.35 3.30
N PRO A 9 48.68 53.10 3.60
CA PRO A 9 48.20 52.19 2.57
C PRO A 9 46.84 52.66 2.06
N ALA A 10 46.72 52.76 0.74
CA ALA A 10 45.49 53.03 0.01
C ALA A 10 44.47 51.89 0.20
N PRO A 11 43.16 52.16 0.02
CA PRO A 11 42.09 51.20 0.23
C PRO A 11 42.15 50.06 -0.79
N ARG A 12 42.10 48.81 -0.33
CA ARG A 12 41.85 47.69 -1.23
C ARG A 12 40.39 47.75 -1.70
N GLY A 13 40.25 48.24 -2.91
CA GLY A 13 39.44 47.65 -3.98
C GLY A 13 38.05 47.16 -3.60
N SER A 14 37.07 47.95 -3.98
CA SER A 14 35.72 47.51 -4.32
C SER A 14 35.78 46.30 -5.26
N ALA A 15 35.45 45.11 -4.74
CA ALA A 15 34.96 44.01 -5.55
C ALA A 15 33.44 44.12 -5.62
N LEU A 16 33.02 44.52 -6.81
CA LEU A 16 31.68 44.52 -7.38
C LEU A 16 30.73 43.46 -6.83
N SER A 17 29.55 43.93 -6.45
CA SER A 17 28.25 43.40 -6.91
C SER A 17 28.17 41.88 -7.06
N GLY A 18 27.83 41.21 -5.97
CA GLY A 18 27.34 39.83 -5.97
C GLY A 18 26.11 39.75 -5.07
N ASP A 19 24.94 39.83 -5.70
CA ASP A 19 23.68 39.22 -5.28
C ASP A 19 23.45 39.12 -3.76
N ARG A 20 22.79 40.13 -3.17
CA ARG A 20 22.25 40.06 -1.81
C ARG A 20 21.11 39.03 -1.76
N ARG A 21 21.45 37.75 -1.90
CA ARG A 21 20.62 36.67 -1.40
C ARG A 21 20.66 36.82 0.11
N THR A 22 19.64 37.48 0.62
CA THR A 22 19.27 37.45 2.04
C THR A 22 19.58 36.05 2.56
N ARG A 23 20.53 35.97 3.50
CA ARG A 23 20.84 34.73 4.20
C ARG A 23 19.51 34.18 4.72
N ARG A 24 19.05 33.07 4.15
CA ARG A 24 17.79 32.43 4.57
C ARG A 24 17.89 32.21 6.06
N ASP A 25 16.97 32.81 6.80
CA ASP A 25 16.88 32.66 8.25
C ASP A 25 15.65 31.79 8.53
N PRO A 26 15.83 30.48 8.79
CA PRO A 26 14.73 29.53 8.94
C PRO A 26 13.77 29.87 10.09
N ARG A 27 14.20 30.74 11.02
CA ARG A 27 13.40 31.17 12.16
C ARG A 27 12.37 32.22 11.76
N VAL A 28 12.77 33.21 10.94
CA VAL A 28 11.87 34.29 10.50
C VAL A 28 10.86 33.79 9.46
N GLU A 29 11.22 32.77 8.68
CA GLU A 29 10.29 32.14 7.71
C GLU A 29 9.17 31.35 8.40
N ARG A 30 9.41 30.74 9.58
CA ARG A 30 8.35 30.06 10.36
C ARG A 30 7.26 31.02 10.84
N ASP A 31 7.66 32.19 11.32
CA ASP A 31 6.72 33.18 11.86
C ASP A 31 5.91 33.90 10.76
N ARG A 32 6.32 33.78 9.49
CA ARG A 32 5.61 34.33 8.32
C ARG A 32 4.62 33.36 7.69
N THR A 33 4.48 32.16 8.24
CA THR A 33 3.45 31.23 7.80
C THR A 33 2.10 31.78 8.25
N GLU A 34 1.41 32.48 7.35
CA GLU A 34 0.00 32.81 7.53
C GLU A 34 -0.73 31.53 7.95
N PRO A 35 -1.54 31.56 9.03
CA PRO A 35 -2.28 30.38 9.43
C PRO A 35 -3.16 29.98 8.23
N ILE A 36 -2.90 28.78 7.69
CA ILE A 36 -3.81 28.15 6.73
C ILE A 36 -5.18 28.25 7.37
N ALA A 37 -6.11 28.97 6.73
CA ALA A 37 -7.46 29.15 7.23
C ALA A 37 -7.94 27.80 7.74
N ALA A 38 -8.16 27.71 9.06
CA ALA A 38 -8.52 26.46 9.68
C ALA A 38 -9.83 26.04 9.03
N THR A 39 -9.76 25.07 8.11
CA THR A 39 -10.95 24.34 7.69
C THR A 39 -11.55 23.83 8.97
N ASP A 40 -12.77 24.27 9.29
CA ASP A 40 -13.47 23.83 10.49
C ASP A 40 -13.27 22.31 10.59
N PRO A 41 -12.76 21.79 11.73
CA PRO A 41 -12.51 20.38 11.85
C PRO A 41 -13.86 19.69 11.63
N ILE A 42 -14.00 19.01 10.48
CA ILE A 42 -15.15 18.16 10.21
C ILE A 42 -15.28 17.30 11.46
N PRO A 43 -16.39 17.40 12.22
CA PRO A 43 -16.51 16.71 13.48
C PRO A 43 -16.35 15.24 13.18
N ARG A 44 -15.18 14.68 13.49
CA ARG A 44 -14.94 13.24 13.43
C ARG A 44 -15.77 12.68 14.55
N VAL A 45 -17.03 12.38 14.26
CA VAL A 45 -17.91 11.67 15.18
C VAL A 45 -17.15 10.41 15.53
N ARG A 46 -16.71 10.33 16.79
CA ARG A 46 -15.99 9.16 17.29
C ARG A 46 -16.96 8.00 17.16
N ARG A 47 -16.79 7.20 16.10
CA ARG A 47 -17.61 6.03 15.84
C ARG A 47 -17.36 5.08 16.99
N ASP A 48 -18.37 4.85 17.83
CA ASP A 48 -18.20 3.98 19.00
C ASP A 48 -18.03 2.53 18.50
N PRO A 49 -16.83 1.93 18.65
CA PRO A 49 -16.61 0.56 18.20
C PRO A 49 -17.50 -0.44 18.94
N ARG A 50 -17.98 -0.11 20.15
CA ARG A 50 -18.89 -0.97 20.93
C ARG A 50 -20.30 -0.93 20.36
N ALA A 51 -20.79 0.25 19.98
CA ALA A 51 -22.08 0.40 19.33
C ALA A 51 -22.12 -0.34 17.98
N LEU A 52 -21.06 -0.21 17.16
CA LEU A 52 -20.93 -0.97 15.90
C LEU A 52 -20.95 -2.49 16.13
N ARG A 53 -20.25 -2.96 17.17
CA ARG A 53 -20.24 -4.38 17.53
C ARG A 53 -21.60 -4.87 18.02
N ALA A 54 -22.36 -4.03 18.71
CA ALA A 54 -23.69 -4.35 19.21
C ALA A 54 -24.71 -4.54 18.08
N VAL A 55 -24.61 -3.76 17.00
CA VAL A 55 -25.47 -3.88 15.81
C VAL A 55 -25.32 -5.25 15.12
N GLY A 56 -24.15 -5.89 15.25
CA GLY A 56 -23.89 -7.24 14.70
C GLY A 56 -24.33 -8.40 15.59
N LEU A 57 -24.89 -8.15 16.78
CA LEU A 57 -25.38 -9.21 17.68
C LEU A 57 -26.87 -9.45 17.42
N LEU A 58 -27.23 -10.69 17.11
CA LEU A 58 -28.61 -11.11 16.82
C LEU A 58 -29.56 -11.01 18.04
N ALA A 59 -29.03 -10.85 19.26
CA ALA A 59 -29.83 -10.61 20.47
C ALA A 59 -29.05 -9.84 21.55
N PRO A 60 -29.55 -8.70 22.04
CA PRO A 60 -29.00 -8.04 23.21
C PRO A 60 -29.64 -8.64 24.46
N GLY A 61 -28.93 -9.50 25.18
CA GLY A 61 -29.51 -10.05 26.43
C GLY A 61 -28.60 -10.91 27.28
N GLU A 62 -27.73 -11.69 26.67
CA GLU A 62 -26.92 -12.63 27.43
C GLU A 62 -25.46 -12.19 27.46
N ARG A 63 -24.87 -12.11 28.67
CA ARG A 63 -23.43 -11.90 28.82
C ARG A 63 -22.73 -13.10 28.19
N LEU A 64 -22.27 -12.95 26.96
CA LEU A 64 -21.54 -14.00 26.26
C LEU A 64 -20.27 -14.32 27.06
N ARG A 65 -20.27 -15.48 27.73
CA ARG A 65 -19.10 -15.95 28.47
C ARG A 65 -18.10 -16.46 27.44
N ILE A 66 -17.10 -15.64 27.13
CA ILE A 66 -15.97 -16.06 26.29
C ILE A 66 -15.04 -16.90 27.16
N ASP A 67 -15.08 -18.22 26.96
CA ASP A 67 -14.09 -19.10 27.53
C ASP A 67 -12.75 -18.92 26.81
N ARG A 68 -11.80 -18.23 27.46
CA ARG A 68 -10.45 -17.99 26.93
C ARG A 68 -9.48 -19.13 27.22
N SER A 69 -9.89 -20.13 28.00
CA SER A 69 -9.05 -21.29 28.33
C SER A 69 -9.07 -22.36 27.23
N ARG A 70 -10.02 -22.26 26.30
CA ARG A 70 -10.15 -23.19 25.18
C ARG A 70 -9.42 -22.67 23.94
N PRO A 71 -8.42 -23.37 23.40
CA PRO A 71 -7.94 -23.09 22.04
C PRO A 71 -9.08 -23.37 21.06
N MET A 72 -9.38 -22.43 20.16
CA MET A 72 -10.39 -22.66 19.12
C MET A 72 -10.01 -23.87 18.28
N THR A 73 -10.84 -24.90 18.32
CA THR A 73 -10.72 -26.03 17.39
C THR A 73 -11.56 -25.77 16.14
N LEU A 74 -11.25 -26.47 15.04
CA LEU A 74 -12.03 -26.42 13.79
C LEU A 74 -13.54 -26.70 14.01
N VAL A 75 -13.87 -27.52 15.01
CA VAL A 75 -15.24 -27.85 15.40
C VAL A 75 -15.95 -26.65 16.04
N ASP A 76 -15.24 -25.87 16.87
CA ASP A 76 -15.79 -24.66 17.48
C ASP A 76 -16.04 -23.56 16.43
N ALA A 77 -15.19 -23.49 15.40
CA ALA A 77 -15.37 -22.56 14.28
C ALA A 77 -16.61 -22.90 13.44
N ALA A 78 -16.84 -24.19 13.15
CA ALA A 78 -18.02 -24.68 12.44
C ALA A 78 -19.30 -24.45 13.24
N ALA A 79 -19.30 -24.72 14.55
CA ALA A 79 -20.44 -24.48 15.43
C ALA A 79 -20.77 -22.98 15.55
N SER A 80 -19.76 -22.11 15.58
CA SER A 80 -19.93 -20.65 15.56
C SER A 80 -20.51 -20.14 14.24
N ALA A 81 -20.12 -20.71 13.09
CA ALA A 81 -20.72 -20.40 11.80
C ALA A 81 -22.20 -20.81 11.72
N GLN A 82 -22.54 -21.97 12.29
CA GLN A 82 -23.91 -22.47 12.35
C GLN A 82 -24.80 -21.64 13.29
N ALA A 83 -24.27 -21.22 14.44
CA ALA A 83 -24.98 -20.33 15.38
C ALA A 83 -25.21 -18.91 14.83
N ARG A 84 -24.40 -18.46 13.86
CA ARG A 84 -24.58 -17.19 13.14
C ARG A 84 -25.65 -17.24 12.04
N GLY A 85 -26.40 -18.34 11.92
CA GLY A 85 -27.44 -18.48 10.91
C GLY A 85 -26.89 -18.49 9.48
N ILE A 86 -25.61 -18.83 9.29
CA ILE A 86 -25.03 -19.08 7.97
C ILE A 86 -25.49 -20.49 7.53
N THR A 87 -26.80 -20.66 7.34
CA THR A 87 -27.44 -21.88 6.83
C THR A 87 -28.03 -21.63 5.44
N GLY A 88 -27.50 -20.65 4.71
CA GLY A 88 -27.79 -20.44 3.31
C GLY A 88 -26.71 -21.11 2.47
N ALA A 89 -27.10 -21.89 1.46
CA ALA A 89 -26.20 -22.24 0.38
C ALA A 89 -25.57 -20.93 -0.13
N LEU A 90 -24.24 -20.85 -0.14
CA LEU A 90 -23.54 -19.70 -0.71
C LEU A 90 -24.09 -19.49 -2.12
N PRO A 91 -24.46 -18.25 -2.51
CA PRO A 91 -24.93 -18.00 -3.87
C PRO A 91 -23.88 -18.55 -4.84
N ALA A 92 -24.34 -19.31 -5.83
CA ALA A 92 -23.46 -19.88 -6.83
C ALA A 92 -22.63 -18.75 -7.44
N VAL A 93 -21.31 -18.86 -7.34
CA VAL A 93 -20.38 -17.89 -7.90
C VAL A 93 -20.52 -17.97 -9.42
N ILE A 94 -21.14 -16.96 -10.03
CA ILE A 94 -21.25 -16.87 -11.49
C ILE A 94 -19.91 -16.32 -11.99
N PRO A 95 -19.12 -17.09 -12.75
CA PRO A 95 -17.85 -16.61 -13.28
C PRO A 95 -18.12 -15.54 -14.35
N ILE A 96 -17.48 -14.37 -14.20
CA ILE A 96 -17.46 -13.33 -15.23
C ILE A 96 -16.26 -13.62 -16.11
N VAL A 97 -16.48 -13.83 -17.41
CA VAL A 97 -15.42 -14.06 -18.38
C VAL A 97 -15.09 -12.75 -19.09
N ILE A 98 -13.83 -12.33 -19.02
CA ILE A 98 -13.32 -11.12 -19.67
C ILE A 98 -12.40 -11.56 -20.81
N GLU A 99 -12.95 -11.64 -22.03
CA GLU A 99 -12.17 -12.07 -23.21
C GLU A 99 -11.15 -11.01 -23.63
N ASP A 100 -11.62 -9.76 -23.85
CA ASP A 100 -10.79 -8.63 -24.28
C ASP A 100 -10.81 -7.49 -23.25
N PRO A 101 -9.85 -7.45 -22.31
CA PRO A 101 -9.82 -6.43 -21.27
C PRO A 101 -9.33 -5.09 -21.82
N ALA A 102 -10.09 -4.02 -21.60
CA ALA A 102 -9.72 -2.67 -22.03
C ALA A 102 -8.48 -2.10 -21.30
N CYS A 103 -8.13 -2.67 -20.15
CA CYS A 103 -6.97 -2.33 -19.35
C CYS A 103 -6.53 -3.56 -18.54
N LEU A 104 -5.23 -3.67 -18.26
CA LEU A 104 -4.69 -4.67 -17.33
C LEU A 104 -4.24 -4.00 -16.04
N ILE A 105 -4.58 -4.61 -14.91
CA ILE A 105 -4.08 -4.24 -13.59
C ILE A 105 -3.19 -5.37 -13.08
N LEU A 106 -1.92 -5.09 -12.84
CA LEU A 106 -0.97 -6.07 -12.33
C LEU A 106 -0.97 -6.03 -10.80
N ALA A 107 -1.34 -7.13 -10.15
CA ALA A 107 -1.25 -7.28 -8.70
C ALA A 107 -0.10 -8.24 -8.36
N VAL A 108 0.78 -7.85 -7.44
CA VAL A 108 1.94 -8.66 -7.03
C VAL A 108 1.82 -9.00 -5.54
N PRO A 109 1.02 -10.01 -5.15
CA PRO A 109 0.88 -10.41 -3.76
C PRO A 109 2.16 -11.08 -3.24
N ASP A 110 2.40 -10.98 -1.92
CA ASP A 110 3.59 -11.51 -1.26
C ASP A 110 3.52 -13.02 -1.05
N VAL A 111 2.31 -13.53 -0.78
CA VAL A 111 1.96 -14.96 -0.66
C VAL A 111 2.95 -15.80 0.16
N PRO A 112 3.37 -15.35 1.36
CA PRO A 112 4.29 -16.13 2.19
C PRO A 112 3.76 -17.54 2.42
N GLU A 113 4.62 -18.54 2.20
CA GLU A 113 4.30 -19.96 2.36
C GLU A 113 3.12 -20.41 1.46
N GLY A 114 2.95 -19.78 0.30
CA GLY A 114 1.91 -20.11 -0.67
C GLY A 114 0.49 -19.71 -0.23
N ARG A 115 0.35 -18.81 0.76
CA ARG A 115 -0.96 -18.40 1.30
C ARG A 115 -1.18 -16.89 1.21
N LEU A 116 -2.37 -16.50 0.77
CA LEU A 116 -2.80 -15.11 0.75
C LEU A 116 -2.97 -14.55 2.17
N THR A 117 -2.22 -13.50 2.48
CA THR A 117 -2.37 -12.71 3.71
C THR A 117 -3.54 -11.72 3.61
N PRO A 118 -3.95 -11.08 4.71
CA PRO A 118 -4.92 -9.98 4.66
C PRO A 118 -4.47 -8.84 3.74
N HIS A 119 -3.19 -8.47 3.78
CA HIS A 119 -2.65 -7.42 2.90
C HIS A 119 -2.69 -7.81 1.42
N ASP A 120 -2.47 -9.10 1.10
CA ASP A 120 -2.60 -9.59 -0.28
C ASP A 120 -4.05 -9.51 -0.76
N ARG A 121 -5.01 -9.86 0.10
CA ARG A 121 -6.44 -9.78 -0.22
C ARG A 121 -6.90 -8.34 -0.42
N ASP A 122 -6.41 -7.42 0.42
CA ASP A 122 -6.70 -6.00 0.29
C ASP A 122 -6.13 -5.45 -1.03
N ALA A 123 -4.89 -5.83 -1.38
CA ALA A 123 -4.26 -5.45 -2.65
C ALA A 123 -5.02 -5.99 -3.88
N LEU A 124 -5.42 -7.26 -3.85
CA LEU A 124 -6.21 -7.88 -4.92
C LEU A 124 -7.61 -7.25 -5.03
N SER A 125 -8.24 -6.93 -3.90
CA SER A 125 -9.53 -6.22 -3.87
C SER A 125 -9.41 -4.82 -4.48
N ALA A 126 -8.34 -4.09 -4.16
CA ALA A 126 -8.06 -2.79 -4.76
C ALA A 126 -7.80 -2.90 -6.27
N ALA A 127 -7.04 -3.90 -6.70
CA ALA A 127 -6.79 -4.17 -8.11
C ALA A 127 -8.08 -4.48 -8.89
N ARG A 128 -8.99 -5.27 -8.31
CA ARG A 128 -10.31 -5.54 -8.89
C ARG A 128 -11.14 -4.27 -9.05
N GLY A 129 -11.18 -3.41 -8.04
CA GLY A 129 -11.87 -2.12 -8.13
C GLY A 129 -11.30 -1.20 -9.23
N LEU A 130 -9.96 -1.19 -9.42
CA LEU A 130 -9.33 -0.47 -10.52
C LEU A 130 -9.72 -1.08 -11.88
N ALA A 131 -9.71 -2.40 -11.99
CA ALA A 131 -10.10 -3.11 -13.21
C ALA A 131 -11.57 -2.85 -13.56
N ASP A 132 -12.48 -2.89 -12.58
CA ASP A 132 -13.91 -2.59 -12.78
C ASP A 132 -14.13 -1.16 -13.29
N SER A 133 -13.34 -0.20 -12.81
CA SER A 133 -13.44 1.20 -13.24
C SER A 133 -13.08 1.43 -14.72
N CYS A 134 -12.30 0.54 -15.32
CA CYS A 134 -11.92 0.63 -16.73
C CYS A 134 -12.34 -0.56 -17.58
N GLY A 135 -13.19 -1.46 -17.07
CA GLY A 135 -13.62 -2.67 -17.79
C GLY A 135 -12.46 -3.63 -18.09
N GLY A 136 -11.49 -3.70 -17.18
CA GLY A 136 -10.26 -4.47 -17.34
C GLY A 136 -10.22 -5.79 -16.60
N ALA A 137 -9.05 -6.41 -16.68
CA ALA A 137 -8.73 -7.65 -15.98
C ALA A 137 -7.56 -7.46 -14.99
N VAL A 138 -7.63 -8.20 -13.89
CA VAL A 138 -6.57 -8.30 -12.89
C VAL A 138 -5.67 -9.48 -13.24
N VAL A 139 -4.37 -9.19 -13.40
CA VAL A 139 -3.33 -10.21 -13.55
C VAL A 139 -2.59 -10.32 -12.21
N ALA A 140 -2.69 -11.46 -11.55
CA ALA A 140 -1.90 -11.76 -10.35
C ALA A 140 -0.55 -12.36 -10.76
N LEU A 141 0.54 -11.70 -10.38
CA LEU A 141 1.90 -12.21 -10.54
C LEU A 141 2.38 -12.79 -9.21
N VAL A 142 2.58 -14.11 -9.20
CA VAL A 142 3.05 -14.86 -8.03
C VAL A 142 4.39 -15.52 -8.31
N PHE A 143 5.16 -15.75 -7.25
CA PHE A 143 6.49 -16.37 -7.32
C PHE A 143 6.52 -17.83 -6.85
N GLU A 144 5.35 -18.34 -6.48
CA GLU A 144 5.10 -19.72 -6.10
C GLU A 144 3.64 -20.06 -6.45
N PRO A 145 3.30 -21.35 -6.63
CA PRO A 145 1.93 -21.76 -6.87
C PRO A 145 1.03 -21.41 -5.67
N VAL A 146 -0.07 -20.70 -5.93
CA VAL A 146 -1.01 -20.24 -4.91
C VAL A 146 -2.43 -20.58 -5.34
N GLU A 147 -3.15 -21.23 -4.43
CA GLU A 147 -4.57 -21.55 -4.64
C GLU A 147 -5.47 -20.33 -4.36
N ALA A 148 -6.69 -20.37 -4.89
CA ALA A 148 -7.75 -19.40 -4.59
C ALA A 148 -7.48 -17.94 -4.99
N LEU A 149 -6.52 -17.67 -5.89
CA LEU A 149 -6.32 -16.33 -6.48
C LEU A 149 -7.56 -15.83 -7.23
N GLY A 150 -8.27 -16.72 -7.93
CA GLY A 150 -9.52 -16.38 -8.61
C GLY A 150 -10.61 -15.90 -7.66
N ALA A 151 -10.78 -16.58 -6.53
CA ALA A 151 -11.74 -16.17 -5.50
C ALA A 151 -11.34 -14.86 -4.80
N ALA A 152 -10.06 -14.48 -4.87
CA ALA A 152 -9.55 -13.21 -4.36
C ALA A 152 -9.64 -12.06 -5.38
N GLY A 153 -10.13 -12.31 -6.60
CA GLY A 153 -10.37 -11.27 -7.62
C GLY A 153 -9.35 -11.22 -8.75
N ALA A 154 -8.46 -12.22 -8.88
CA ALA A 154 -7.58 -12.35 -10.04
C ALA A 154 -8.29 -13.03 -11.22
N ASP A 155 -8.23 -12.43 -12.41
CA ASP A 155 -8.79 -13.04 -13.62
C ASP A 155 -7.76 -13.90 -14.36
N ARG A 156 -6.49 -13.51 -14.28
CA ARG A 156 -5.35 -14.19 -14.90
C ARG A 156 -4.24 -14.35 -13.87
N VAL A 157 -3.50 -15.45 -13.95
CA VAL A 157 -2.37 -15.73 -13.05
C VAL A 157 -1.11 -15.93 -13.88
N MET A 158 -0.05 -15.24 -13.49
CA MET A 158 1.30 -15.42 -14.01
C MET A 158 2.18 -15.93 -12.87
N CYS A 159 2.65 -17.17 -12.98
CA CYS A 159 3.52 -17.77 -11.99
C CYS A 159 4.97 -17.77 -12.49
N PHE A 160 5.85 -17.09 -11.78
CA PHE A 160 7.30 -17.14 -12.00
C PHE A 160 7.93 -18.05 -10.95
N GLU A 161 8.23 -19.29 -11.34
CA GLU A 161 8.99 -20.18 -10.47
C GLU A 161 10.47 -19.79 -10.48
N PHE A 162 11.00 -19.38 -9.33
CA PHE A 162 12.44 -19.19 -9.15
C PHE A 162 13.08 -20.46 -8.60
N VAL A 163 14.28 -20.78 -9.09
CA VAL A 163 15.14 -21.82 -8.50
C VAL A 163 15.77 -21.33 -7.17
N VAL A 164 15.79 -20.02 -6.94
CA VAL A 164 16.41 -19.41 -5.75
C VAL A 164 15.48 -19.54 -4.55
N GLN A 165 15.92 -20.32 -3.56
CA GLN A 165 15.27 -20.44 -2.25
C GLN A 165 15.56 -19.20 -1.40
N GLY A 166 14.52 -18.62 -0.79
CA GLY A 166 14.64 -17.52 0.16
C GLY A 166 14.42 -16.11 -0.42
N TYR A 167 14.85 -15.10 0.33
CA TYR A 167 14.61 -13.69 0.02
C TYR A 167 15.51 -13.20 -1.12
N ALA A 168 14.92 -12.98 -2.31
CA ALA A 168 15.60 -12.51 -3.52
C ALA A 168 14.88 -11.29 -4.13
N PRO A 169 14.93 -10.11 -3.47
CA PRO A 169 14.12 -8.95 -3.87
C PRO A 169 14.55 -8.38 -5.22
N GLU A 170 15.83 -8.46 -5.59
CA GLU A 170 16.31 -7.98 -6.89
C GLU A 170 15.77 -8.81 -8.05
N THR A 171 15.73 -10.13 -7.88
CA THR A 171 15.20 -11.08 -8.86
C THR A 171 13.69 -10.92 -9.00
N ARG A 172 12.97 -10.80 -7.87
CA ARG A 172 11.53 -10.49 -7.88
C ARG A 172 11.24 -9.16 -8.59
N ALA A 173 12.00 -8.11 -8.29
CA ALA A 173 11.82 -6.81 -8.95
C ALA A 173 12.10 -6.89 -10.46
N ALA A 174 13.09 -7.68 -10.89
CA ALA A 174 13.36 -7.89 -12.31
C ALA A 174 12.21 -8.63 -13.03
N ALA A 175 11.64 -9.65 -12.39
CA ALA A 175 10.48 -10.36 -12.94
C ALA A 175 9.24 -9.47 -13.04
N VAL A 176 8.99 -8.62 -12.04
CA VAL A 176 7.90 -7.63 -12.11
C VAL A 176 8.11 -6.66 -13.26
N LEU A 177 9.33 -6.15 -13.46
CA LEU A 177 9.62 -5.26 -14.60
C LEU A 177 9.44 -5.96 -15.95
N ALA A 178 9.86 -7.21 -16.08
CA ALA A 178 9.63 -7.98 -17.30
C ALA A 178 8.13 -8.18 -17.58
N ALA A 179 7.33 -8.41 -16.53
CA ALA A 179 5.88 -8.50 -16.66
C ALA A 179 5.26 -7.14 -17.03
N ILE A 180 5.75 -6.03 -16.48
CA ILE A 180 5.30 -4.68 -16.86
C ILE A 180 5.61 -4.41 -18.33
N ASP A 181 6.80 -4.74 -18.80
CA ASP A 181 7.20 -4.55 -20.19
C ASP A 181 6.34 -5.39 -21.16
N THR A 182 6.06 -6.64 -20.77
CA THR A 182 5.26 -7.57 -21.60
C THR A 182 3.77 -7.22 -21.61
N LEU A 183 3.19 -6.89 -20.45
CA LEU A 183 1.75 -6.72 -20.29
C LEU A 183 1.29 -5.27 -20.46
N GLN A 184 2.20 -4.30 -20.37
CA GLN A 184 1.91 -2.86 -20.37
C GLN A 184 0.70 -2.51 -19.46
N PRO A 185 0.70 -2.95 -18.18
CA PRO A 185 -0.45 -2.75 -17.31
C PRO A 185 -0.63 -1.26 -17.01
N ARG A 186 -1.89 -0.84 -16.85
CA ARG A 186 -2.24 0.55 -16.52
C ARG A 186 -1.82 0.91 -15.10
N HIS A 187 -1.95 -0.04 -14.18
CA HIS A 187 -1.55 0.12 -12.78
C HIS A 187 -0.86 -1.15 -12.27
N VAL A 188 0.08 -0.96 -11.35
CA VAL A 188 0.75 -2.03 -10.61
C VAL A 188 0.45 -1.84 -9.13
N VAL A 189 -0.06 -2.89 -8.49
CA VAL A 189 -0.51 -2.87 -7.09
C VAL A 189 0.33 -3.84 -6.29
N PHE A 190 0.83 -3.35 -5.15
CA PHE A 190 1.62 -4.12 -4.18
C PHE A 190 0.91 -4.11 -2.81
N PRO A 191 0.96 -5.20 -2.04
CA PRO A 191 0.55 -5.20 -0.64
C PRO A 191 1.36 -4.19 0.17
N ASP A 192 0.68 -3.48 1.08
CA ASP A 192 1.34 -2.61 2.06
C ASP A 192 1.88 -3.45 3.23
N SER A 193 2.80 -4.35 2.92
CA SER A 193 3.55 -5.13 3.89
C SER A 193 4.93 -4.51 4.12
N LEU A 194 5.40 -4.57 5.36
CA LEU A 194 6.71 -4.05 5.73
C LEU A 194 7.87 -4.87 5.13
N ILE A 195 7.67 -6.18 4.99
CA ILE A 195 8.67 -7.15 4.52
C ILE A 195 8.05 -7.88 3.32
N GLY A 196 8.27 -7.35 2.11
CA GLY A 196 7.66 -7.85 0.88
C GLY A 196 7.24 -6.72 -0.05
N GLY A 197 5.94 -6.60 -0.28
CA GLY A 197 5.30 -5.72 -1.26
C GLY A 197 5.73 -4.27 -1.17
N GLY A 198 5.85 -3.69 0.03
CA GLY A 198 6.29 -2.31 0.20
C GLY A 198 7.72 -2.06 -0.26
N ASP A 199 8.64 -2.99 -0.01
CA ASP A 199 10.03 -2.91 -0.49
C ASP A 199 10.13 -3.18 -2.00
N LEU A 200 9.44 -4.22 -2.47
CA LEU A 200 9.40 -4.59 -3.88
C LEU A 200 8.85 -3.45 -4.73
N GLY A 201 7.75 -2.83 -4.32
CA GLY A 201 7.13 -1.71 -5.01
C GLY A 201 8.08 -0.52 -5.15
N ARG A 202 8.80 -0.15 -4.08
CA ARG A 202 9.80 0.93 -4.14
C ARG A 202 10.93 0.63 -5.11
N ARG A 203 11.43 -0.61 -5.12
CA ARG A 203 12.50 -1.04 -6.05
C ARG A 203 12.05 -1.01 -7.50
N VAL A 204 10.84 -1.49 -7.77
CA VAL A 204 10.24 -1.43 -9.12
C VAL A 204 10.05 0.03 -9.55
N ALA A 205 9.45 0.86 -8.70
CA ALA A 205 9.22 2.28 -8.99
C ALA A 205 10.53 3.03 -9.29
N SER A 206 11.59 2.81 -8.50
CA SER A 206 12.89 3.45 -8.71
C SER A 206 13.54 3.12 -10.07
N ARG A 207 13.16 2.01 -10.70
CA ARG A 207 13.68 1.58 -12.00
C ARG A 207 12.84 2.07 -13.18
N LEU A 208 11.58 2.47 -12.93
CA LEU A 208 10.67 3.01 -13.96
C LEU A 208 10.82 4.52 -14.15
N GLY A 209 11.35 5.24 -13.15
CA GLY A 209 11.54 6.70 -13.18
C GLY A 209 10.34 7.47 -12.66
#